data_AF-A0A9W7Z8H2-F1
#
_entry.id   AF-A0A9W7Z8H2-F1
#
_cell.length_a   1.000
_cell.length_b   1.000
_cell.length_c   1.000
_cell.angle_alpha   90.00
_cell.angle_beta   90.00
_cell.angle_gamma   90.00
#
_symmetry.space_group_name_H-M   'P 1'
#
loop_
_entity.id
_entity.type
_entity.pdbx_description
1 polymer ?
#
loop_
_entity_poly.entity_id
_entity_poly.type
_entity_poly.pdbx_seq_one_letter_code
_entity_poly.pdbx_strand_id
1 'polypeptide(L)'
;MKSITLFALAAAAVLQTATAAKCGSQDCGKDAPCCVRGYCNANAMYCIPFNCEAQNSYSADSCWDTAHCVKSNVNFGSANAFAQIADYKGDPSKTAFVSQFEPSNAKVVGGELQMELVKQGDGKGFGATVMNTRAIQYGTVTAVMRSGCTSGGVVSSFIIRNDKVGDEIDFEFVGADKSTVQSNYYWHDQLDYTKMVKSQVVSDTTKNDHTYQIQWTPDQIVWTVDGNAFRTVKRSETWDAGSGTFKYPDSESYVSFSIWDGGSGAQGTADWAGGPIQWGQGPFVAGIKSIDIDCYYKGNETTYTPPGSSGGDDDDDDKSSTASDDDDEDESSTDKSSKDDDKSSSDKTSKDNDKSSKHSSSDEESDSKDASSDQSSEDLSDEPESDDSVDEETGSSEDLDESSDTSSSTLLTASLSAVVAAMAAACAF
;
A
#
# COMPACT_ATOMS: atom_id res chain seq x y z
N MET A 1 2.85 -76.86 -3.20
CA MET A 1 3.12 -76.25 -4.52
C MET A 1 1.92 -75.43 -4.96
N LYS A 2 2.03 -74.10 -4.85
CA LYS A 2 1.43 -73.07 -5.71
C LYS A 2 1.80 -71.72 -5.07
N SER A 3 2.92 -71.15 -5.52
CA SER A 3 3.33 -69.78 -5.19
C SER A 3 2.29 -68.80 -5.71
N ILE A 4 1.81 -67.91 -4.84
CA ILE A 4 1.07 -66.72 -5.25
C ILE A 4 2.07 -65.57 -5.17
N THR A 5 2.59 -65.18 -6.33
CA THR A 5 3.46 -64.02 -6.49
C THR A 5 2.58 -62.78 -6.44
N LEU A 6 2.64 -62.01 -5.35
CA LEU A 6 2.09 -60.66 -5.29
C LEU A 6 2.96 -59.75 -6.17
N PHE A 7 2.42 -59.27 -7.30
CA PHE A 7 2.99 -58.13 -8.00
C PHE A 7 2.57 -56.87 -7.25
N ALA A 8 3.50 -56.27 -6.51
CA ALA A 8 3.36 -54.90 -6.05
C ALA A 8 3.59 -53.97 -7.26
N LEU A 9 2.51 -53.40 -7.82
CA LEU A 9 2.64 -52.23 -8.69
C LEU A 9 3.03 -51.05 -7.81
N ALA A 10 4.32 -50.71 -7.79
CA ALA A 10 4.78 -49.42 -7.31
C ALA A 10 4.37 -48.37 -8.36
N ALA A 11 3.26 -47.68 -8.13
CA ALA A 11 2.98 -46.45 -8.86
C ALA A 11 3.98 -45.39 -8.37
N ALA A 12 5.05 -45.20 -9.14
CA ALA A 12 5.92 -44.04 -8.97
C ALA A 12 5.10 -42.81 -9.37
N ALA A 13 4.55 -42.10 -8.39
CA ALA A 13 4.04 -40.76 -8.60
C ALA A 13 5.24 -39.89 -8.98
N VAL A 14 5.41 -39.64 -10.28
CA VAL A 14 6.29 -38.58 -10.75
C VAL A 14 5.66 -37.29 -10.24
N LEU A 15 6.21 -36.71 -9.16
CA LEU A 15 5.96 -35.30 -8.87
C LEU A 15 6.57 -34.54 -10.04
N GLN A 16 5.76 -34.22 -11.05
CA GLN A 16 6.07 -33.14 -11.95
C GLN A 16 6.12 -31.89 -11.08
N THR A 17 7.32 -31.42 -10.78
CA THR A 17 7.49 -30.05 -10.31
C THR A 17 7.05 -29.18 -11.47
N ALA A 18 5.81 -28.69 -11.42
CA ALA A 18 5.31 -27.72 -12.37
C ALA A 18 6.32 -26.58 -12.41
N THR A 19 7.09 -26.50 -13.49
CA THR A 19 7.95 -25.36 -13.74
C THR A 19 7.02 -24.17 -13.83
N ALA A 20 7.11 -23.23 -12.87
CA ALA A 20 6.33 -22.01 -12.92
C ALA A 20 6.48 -21.40 -14.32
N ALA A 21 5.35 -21.23 -15.01
CA ALA A 21 5.34 -20.63 -16.34
C ALA A 21 6.02 -19.26 -16.24
N LYS A 22 6.92 -18.98 -17.18
CA LYS A 22 7.70 -17.74 -17.19
C LYS A 22 7.12 -16.77 -18.20
N CYS A 23 7.21 -15.48 -17.91
CA CYS A 23 6.86 -14.40 -18.83
C CYS A 23 8.08 -13.53 -19.20
N GLY A 24 7.93 -12.70 -20.24
CA GLY A 24 8.93 -11.73 -20.69
C GLY A 24 9.60 -12.08 -22.03
N SER A 25 9.83 -13.36 -22.32
CA SER A 25 10.22 -13.85 -23.66
C SER A 25 9.13 -14.68 -24.35
N GLN A 26 8.18 -15.18 -23.57
CA GLN A 26 6.96 -15.86 -24.01
C GLN A 26 5.83 -15.31 -23.14
N ASP A 27 4.62 -15.23 -23.70
CA ASP A 27 3.46 -14.76 -22.96
C ASP A 27 3.00 -15.84 -21.97
N CYS A 28 2.38 -15.40 -20.87
CA CYS A 28 1.76 -16.32 -19.92
C CYS A 28 0.68 -17.20 -20.57
N GLY A 29 0.39 -18.36 -19.98
CA GLY A 29 -0.71 -19.23 -20.44
C GLY A 29 -2.07 -18.80 -19.87
N LYS A 30 -3.17 -19.24 -20.50
CA LYS A 30 -4.54 -18.91 -20.08
C LYS A 30 -4.87 -19.30 -18.63
N ASP A 31 -4.29 -20.39 -18.12
CA ASP A 31 -4.53 -20.89 -16.75
C ASP A 31 -3.70 -20.15 -15.68
N ALA A 32 -2.72 -19.36 -16.09
CA ALA A 32 -1.86 -18.56 -15.23
C ALA A 32 -1.60 -17.20 -15.91
N PRO A 33 -2.64 -16.39 -16.14
CA PRO A 33 -2.60 -15.35 -17.17
C PRO A 33 -1.79 -14.12 -16.78
N CYS A 34 -1.57 -13.88 -15.49
CA CYS A 34 -0.97 -12.65 -14.98
C CYS A 34 0.54 -12.81 -14.79
N CYS A 35 1.31 -11.91 -15.39
CA CYS A 35 2.77 -11.85 -15.27
C CYS A 35 3.20 -10.91 -14.14
N VAL A 36 4.16 -11.35 -13.33
CA VAL A 36 4.91 -10.50 -12.39
C VAL A 36 6.38 -10.92 -12.39
N ARG A 37 7.28 -10.00 -12.71
CA ARG A 37 8.74 -10.18 -12.63
C ARG A 37 9.24 -11.47 -13.30
N GLY A 38 8.65 -11.82 -14.45
CA GLY A 38 9.03 -12.99 -15.24
C GLY A 38 8.38 -14.31 -14.83
N TYR A 39 7.38 -14.29 -13.93
CA TYR A 39 6.61 -15.46 -13.52
C TYR A 39 5.12 -15.25 -13.78
N CYS A 40 4.42 -16.34 -14.11
CA CYS A 40 3.00 -16.36 -14.43
C CYS A 40 2.18 -17.02 -13.31
N ASN A 41 1.06 -16.42 -12.92
CA ASN A 41 0.08 -17.01 -12.00
C ASN A 41 -1.32 -16.44 -12.23
N ALA A 42 -2.34 -17.04 -11.60
CA ALA A 42 -3.72 -16.57 -11.63
C ALA A 42 -4.21 -16.00 -10.28
N ASN A 43 -3.38 -16.03 -9.23
CA ASN A 43 -3.77 -15.57 -7.91
C ASN A 43 -3.69 -14.03 -7.78
N ALA A 44 -4.25 -13.49 -6.70
CA ALA A 44 -4.28 -12.06 -6.46
C ALA A 44 -2.88 -11.42 -6.45
N MET A 45 -1.88 -12.07 -5.84
CA MET A 45 -0.50 -11.55 -5.81
C MET A 45 0.03 -11.21 -7.21
N TYR A 46 -0.45 -11.91 -8.24
CA TYR A 46 -0.02 -11.68 -9.61
C TYR A 46 -0.97 -10.77 -10.37
N CYS A 47 -2.27 -10.93 -10.17
CA CYS A 47 -3.26 -10.28 -11.02
C CYS A 47 -3.71 -8.90 -10.54
N ILE A 48 -3.44 -8.51 -9.29
CA ILE A 48 -3.79 -7.18 -8.79
C ILE A 48 -3.09 -6.06 -9.61
N PRO A 49 -3.76 -4.91 -9.83
CA PRO A 49 -3.32 -3.90 -10.79
C PRO A 49 -1.89 -3.39 -10.60
N PHE A 50 -1.40 -3.32 -9.36
CA PHE A 50 -0.10 -2.77 -9.02
C PHE A 50 1.05 -3.78 -9.21
N ASN A 51 0.79 -5.09 -9.15
CA ASN A 51 1.80 -6.11 -9.42
C ASN A 51 1.82 -6.55 -10.89
N CYS A 52 0.64 -6.62 -11.51
CA CYS A 52 0.48 -7.24 -12.81
C CYS A 52 1.12 -6.42 -13.95
N GLU A 53 1.94 -7.10 -14.75
CA GLU A 53 2.60 -6.59 -15.95
C GLU A 53 1.76 -6.97 -17.19
N ALA A 54 0.76 -6.15 -17.54
CA ALA A 54 -0.17 -6.43 -18.63
C ALA A 54 0.52 -6.75 -19.98
N GLN A 55 1.61 -6.04 -20.28
CA GLN A 55 2.40 -6.21 -21.51
C GLN A 55 3.07 -7.58 -21.64
N ASN A 56 3.32 -8.25 -20.51
CA ASN A 56 4.01 -9.54 -20.44
C ASN A 56 3.06 -10.69 -20.04
N SER A 57 1.77 -10.37 -19.86
CA SER A 57 0.73 -11.30 -19.46
C SER A 57 0.13 -12.03 -20.67
N TYR A 58 -0.78 -12.98 -20.46
CA TYR A 58 -1.41 -13.75 -21.56
C TYR A 58 -2.13 -12.84 -22.56
N SER A 59 -2.72 -11.76 -22.07
CA SER A 59 -3.36 -10.69 -22.85
C SER A 59 -3.27 -9.36 -22.09
N ALA A 60 -3.54 -8.25 -22.78
CA ALA A 60 -3.62 -6.92 -22.15
C ALA A 60 -4.68 -6.85 -21.03
N ASP A 61 -5.71 -7.69 -21.09
CA ASP A 61 -6.83 -7.74 -20.13
C ASP A 61 -6.63 -8.82 -19.04
N SER A 62 -5.44 -9.39 -18.92
CA SER A 62 -5.16 -10.43 -17.91
C SER A 62 -5.10 -9.86 -16.49
N CYS A 63 -4.64 -8.61 -16.35
CA CYS A 63 -4.60 -7.93 -15.07
C CYS A 63 -6.01 -7.56 -14.60
N TRP A 64 -6.23 -7.64 -13.30
CA TRP A 64 -7.50 -7.20 -12.72
C TRP A 64 -7.65 -5.70 -12.87
N ASP A 65 -8.89 -5.26 -13.02
CA ASP A 65 -9.23 -3.85 -13.08
C ASP A 65 -8.87 -3.14 -11.77
N THR A 66 -8.53 -1.86 -11.89
CA THR A 66 -8.30 -1.03 -10.72
C THR A 66 -9.62 -0.67 -10.08
N ALA A 67 -9.84 -1.16 -8.87
CA ALA A 67 -10.94 -0.71 -8.04
C ALA A 67 -10.61 0.67 -7.49
N HIS A 68 -11.45 1.67 -7.78
CA HIS A 68 -11.20 3.02 -7.31
C HIS A 68 -11.84 3.27 -5.94
N CYS A 69 -11.46 4.42 -5.38
CA CYS A 69 -11.84 4.87 -4.05
C CYS A 69 -13.36 4.90 -3.89
N VAL A 70 -13.81 4.30 -2.79
CA VAL A 70 -15.17 4.44 -2.27
C VAL A 70 -15.03 4.90 -0.83
N LYS A 71 -15.85 5.90 -0.45
CA LYS A 71 -15.89 6.40 0.92
C LYS A 71 -16.10 5.21 1.85
N SER A 72 -15.20 5.01 2.80
CA SER A 72 -15.21 3.85 3.66
C SER A 72 -14.76 4.18 5.07
N ASN A 73 -15.35 3.48 6.03
CA ASN A 73 -14.93 3.50 7.43
C ASN A 73 -14.72 2.04 7.83
N VAL A 74 -13.47 1.65 7.99
CA VAL A 74 -13.07 0.27 8.32
C VAL A 74 -12.69 0.24 9.78
N ASN A 75 -13.39 -0.58 10.55
CA ASN A 75 -12.97 -0.98 11.88
C ASN A 75 -12.33 -2.36 11.76
N PHE A 76 -11.06 -2.52 12.13
CA PHE A 76 -10.34 -3.78 11.91
C PHE A 76 -10.81 -4.93 12.79
N GLY A 77 -11.70 -4.68 13.76
CA GLY A 77 -12.39 -5.72 14.49
C GLY A 77 -13.62 -6.30 13.78
N SER A 78 -14.06 -5.71 12.66
CA SER A 78 -15.15 -6.26 11.88
C SER A 78 -14.70 -7.42 11.00
N ALA A 79 -15.65 -8.31 10.66
CA ALA A 79 -15.45 -9.24 9.55
C ALA A 79 -15.07 -8.44 8.28
N ASN A 80 -14.31 -9.06 7.38
CA ASN A 80 -13.96 -8.52 6.06
C ASN A 80 -13.01 -7.31 6.06
N ALA A 81 -12.50 -6.86 7.21
CA ALA A 81 -11.56 -5.75 7.26
C ALA A 81 -10.18 -6.10 6.65
N PHE A 82 -9.75 -7.35 6.81
CA PHE A 82 -8.45 -7.84 6.36
C PHE A 82 -8.54 -9.29 5.86
N ALA A 83 -7.78 -9.63 4.82
CA ALA A 83 -7.51 -11.00 4.41
C ALA A 83 -6.03 -11.18 4.03
N GLN A 84 -5.53 -12.41 4.08
CA GLN A 84 -4.27 -12.72 3.41
C GLN A 84 -4.44 -12.60 1.89
N ILE A 85 -3.40 -12.17 1.18
CA ILE A 85 -3.48 -11.97 -0.28
C ILE A 85 -3.75 -13.27 -1.02
N ALA A 86 -3.30 -14.41 -0.49
CA ALA A 86 -3.64 -15.73 -1.04
C ALA A 86 -5.15 -16.03 -1.01
N ASP A 87 -5.86 -15.48 -0.03
CA ASP A 87 -7.30 -15.66 0.16
C ASP A 87 -8.13 -14.61 -0.59
N TYR A 88 -7.53 -13.48 -0.93
CA TYR A 88 -8.19 -12.44 -1.71
C TYR A 88 -8.51 -12.91 -3.14
N LYS A 89 -9.75 -12.70 -3.57
CA LYS A 89 -10.24 -13.12 -4.89
C LYS A 89 -10.51 -11.95 -5.83
N GLY A 90 -10.13 -10.73 -5.46
CA GLY A 90 -10.30 -9.55 -6.32
C GLY A 90 -11.59 -8.76 -6.10
N ASP A 91 -12.43 -9.13 -5.13
CA ASP A 91 -13.63 -8.36 -4.80
C ASP A 91 -13.36 -7.36 -3.64
N PRO A 92 -13.13 -6.06 -3.95
CA PRO A 92 -12.84 -5.03 -2.95
C PRO A 92 -14.06 -4.67 -2.08
N SER A 93 -15.25 -5.21 -2.36
CA SER A 93 -16.43 -5.08 -1.47
C SER A 93 -16.43 -6.12 -0.34
N LYS A 94 -15.64 -7.19 -0.47
CA LYS A 94 -15.53 -8.28 0.51
C LYS A 94 -14.30 -8.18 1.39
N THR A 95 -13.31 -7.40 0.99
CA THR A 95 -12.07 -7.25 1.76
C THR A 95 -11.52 -5.85 1.56
N ALA A 96 -11.36 -5.10 2.64
CA ALA A 96 -10.85 -3.73 2.57
C ALA A 96 -9.32 -3.68 2.47
N PHE A 97 -8.61 -4.54 3.20
CA PHE A 97 -7.16 -4.63 3.21
C PHE A 97 -6.66 -6.05 2.98
N VAL A 98 -5.52 -6.17 2.33
CA VAL A 98 -4.83 -7.44 2.09
C VAL A 98 -3.37 -7.35 2.51
N SER A 99 -2.73 -8.46 2.86
CA SER A 99 -1.27 -8.51 2.92
C SER A 99 -0.68 -8.19 1.53
N GLN A 100 0.54 -7.65 1.44
CA GLN A 100 1.19 -7.48 0.14
C GLN A 100 1.94 -8.74 -0.31
N PHE A 101 2.35 -9.59 0.62
CA PHE A 101 3.16 -10.79 0.37
C PHE A 101 2.84 -11.91 1.36
N GLU A 102 3.26 -13.12 1.00
CA GLU A 102 3.15 -14.31 1.84
C GLU A 102 4.54 -14.95 2.10
N PRO A 103 4.79 -15.49 3.31
CA PRO A 103 3.95 -15.37 4.50
C PRO A 103 3.92 -13.91 5.00
N SER A 104 2.79 -13.48 5.56
CA SER A 104 2.66 -12.19 6.23
C SER A 104 2.60 -12.34 7.75
N ASN A 105 3.26 -11.42 8.46
CA ASN A 105 3.10 -11.28 9.92
C ASN A 105 1.93 -10.37 10.32
N ALA A 106 0.93 -10.22 9.44
CA ALA A 106 -0.29 -9.46 9.71
C ALA A 106 -1.46 -10.37 10.11
N LYS A 107 -2.21 -9.97 11.14
CA LYS A 107 -3.39 -10.69 11.63
C LYS A 107 -4.33 -9.77 12.40
N VAL A 108 -5.64 -10.06 12.39
CA VAL A 108 -6.60 -9.38 13.25
C VAL A 108 -6.62 -10.02 14.63
N VAL A 109 -6.28 -9.25 15.67
CA VAL A 109 -6.25 -9.72 17.07
C VAL A 109 -6.84 -8.63 17.97
N GLY A 110 -7.78 -9.02 18.84
CA GLY A 110 -8.36 -8.09 19.83
C GLY A 110 -9.16 -6.94 19.23
N GLY A 111 -9.65 -7.09 17.98
CA GLY A 111 -10.37 -6.03 17.28
C GLY A 111 -9.49 -5.07 16.49
N GLU A 112 -8.21 -5.39 16.30
CA GLU A 112 -7.23 -4.54 15.62
C GLU A 112 -6.45 -5.36 14.58
N LEU A 113 -6.07 -4.72 13.47
CA LEU A 113 -5.08 -5.29 12.57
C LEU A 113 -3.71 -5.09 13.19
N GLN A 114 -3.02 -6.19 13.48
CA GLN A 114 -1.68 -6.21 14.05
C GLN A 114 -0.68 -6.69 13.03
N MET A 115 0.43 -5.99 12.91
CA MET A 115 1.59 -6.37 12.12
C MET A 115 2.79 -6.55 13.04
N GLU A 116 3.44 -7.69 12.95
CA GLU A 116 4.54 -8.07 13.84
C GLU A 116 5.88 -8.12 13.09
N LEU A 117 6.92 -7.55 13.67
CA LEU A 117 8.29 -7.67 13.19
C LEU A 117 9.03 -8.75 13.98
N VAL A 118 9.39 -9.84 13.31
CA VAL A 118 10.01 -11.02 13.94
C VAL A 118 11.43 -11.24 13.46
N LYS A 119 12.30 -11.69 14.37
CA LYS A 119 13.69 -12.02 14.06
C LYS A 119 13.78 -13.30 13.22
N GLN A 120 14.51 -13.24 12.12
CA GLN A 120 14.84 -14.37 11.27
C GLN A 120 16.16 -15.03 11.69
N GLY A 121 16.42 -16.22 11.13
CA GLY A 121 17.62 -17.00 11.44
C GLY A 121 18.94 -16.34 11.01
N ASP A 122 18.88 -15.41 10.04
CA ASP A 122 20.01 -14.58 9.61
C ASP A 122 20.24 -13.35 10.49
N GLY A 123 19.41 -13.15 11.51
CA GLY A 123 19.48 -12.06 12.47
C GLY A 123 18.68 -10.80 12.09
N LYS A 124 18.14 -10.72 10.87
CA LYS A 124 17.35 -9.59 10.37
C LYS A 124 15.89 -9.70 10.79
N GLY A 125 15.17 -8.58 10.75
CA GLY A 125 13.73 -8.56 10.94
C GLY A 125 12.95 -8.85 9.66
N PHE A 126 11.87 -9.61 9.81
CA PHE A 126 10.85 -9.80 8.78
C PHE A 126 9.52 -9.32 9.33
N GLY A 127 8.93 -8.33 8.66
CA GLY A 127 7.75 -7.63 9.13
C GLY A 127 6.51 -7.99 8.32
N ALA A 128 5.66 -7.00 8.11
CA ALA A 128 4.50 -7.12 7.25
C ALA A 128 4.17 -5.78 6.61
N THR A 129 3.61 -5.85 5.40
CA THR A 129 2.93 -4.73 4.75
C THR A 129 1.52 -5.17 4.40
N VAL A 130 0.55 -4.33 4.76
CA VAL A 130 -0.86 -4.49 4.39
C VAL A 130 -1.28 -3.29 3.57
N MET A 131 -2.17 -3.51 2.61
CA MET A 131 -2.55 -2.48 1.65
C MET A 131 -4.05 -2.52 1.40
N ASN A 132 -4.65 -1.36 1.15
CA ASN A 132 -6.05 -1.29 0.81
C ASN A 132 -6.32 -1.88 -0.58
N THR A 133 -7.52 -2.40 -0.80
CA THR A 133 -7.91 -3.04 -2.07
C THR A 133 -8.40 -2.07 -3.13
N ARG A 134 -8.47 -0.77 -2.81
CA ARG A 134 -8.98 0.29 -3.67
C ARG A 134 -7.98 1.42 -3.82
N ALA A 135 -7.67 1.81 -5.04
CA ALA A 135 -6.78 2.92 -5.26
C ALA A 135 -7.48 4.27 -4.92
N ILE A 136 -6.71 5.24 -4.45
CA ILE A 136 -7.12 6.59 -4.08
C ILE A 136 -6.34 7.60 -4.91
N GLN A 137 -7.03 8.56 -5.52
CA GLN A 137 -6.42 9.76 -6.10
C GLN A 137 -7.05 10.97 -5.44
N TYR A 138 -6.30 11.58 -4.51
CA TYR A 138 -6.78 12.60 -3.58
C TYR A 138 -7.89 12.13 -2.63
N GLY A 139 -7.97 12.75 -1.48
CA GLY A 139 -8.96 12.50 -0.44
C GLY A 139 -8.43 12.85 0.94
N THR A 140 -9.17 12.45 1.97
CA THR A 140 -8.71 12.49 3.35
C THR A 140 -8.66 11.06 3.89
N VAL A 141 -7.50 10.64 4.36
CA VAL A 141 -7.29 9.33 4.98
C VAL A 141 -6.94 9.55 6.44
N THR A 142 -7.73 8.99 7.34
CA THR A 142 -7.57 9.13 8.79
C THR A 142 -7.47 7.75 9.43
N ALA A 143 -6.34 7.43 10.07
CA ALA A 143 -6.10 6.17 10.75
C ALA A 143 -5.97 6.36 12.26
N VAL A 144 -6.54 5.44 13.04
CA VAL A 144 -6.29 5.32 14.48
C VAL A 144 -5.35 4.15 14.69
N MET A 145 -4.13 4.42 15.13
CA MET A 145 -3.09 3.39 15.23
C MET A 145 -2.04 3.68 16.31
N ARG A 146 -1.26 2.64 16.61
CA ARG A 146 -0.07 2.63 17.46
C ARG A 146 1.10 2.00 16.70
N SER A 147 2.30 2.55 16.88
CA SER A 147 3.52 2.05 16.25
C SER A 147 4.07 0.82 16.98
N GLY A 148 4.80 -0.05 16.27
CA GLY A 148 5.54 -1.17 16.86
C GLY A 148 6.96 -0.82 17.30
N CYS A 149 7.29 0.47 17.28
CA CYS A 149 8.64 1.03 17.33
C CYS A 149 9.24 1.11 18.74
N THR A 150 9.28 -0.01 19.47
CA THR A 150 9.77 -0.03 20.86
C THR A 150 11.30 0.04 20.98
N SER A 151 12.03 -0.11 19.86
CA SER A 151 13.49 -0.05 19.76
C SER A 151 13.93 0.71 18.51
N GLY A 152 15.12 1.33 18.55
CA GLY A 152 15.83 1.73 17.32
C GLY A 152 15.92 0.57 16.33
N GLY A 153 15.95 0.89 15.03
CA GLY A 153 15.90 -0.06 13.92
C GLY A 153 14.50 -0.51 13.54
N VAL A 154 13.51 -0.41 14.45
CA VAL A 154 12.13 -0.76 14.14
C VAL A 154 11.40 0.46 13.58
N VAL A 155 10.83 0.28 12.40
CA VAL A 155 10.07 1.32 11.71
C VAL A 155 8.64 0.82 11.50
N SER A 156 7.65 1.68 11.75
CA SER A 156 6.27 1.46 11.33
C SER A 156 5.89 2.57 10.37
N SER A 157 5.00 2.29 9.42
CA SER A 157 4.58 3.30 8.44
C SER A 157 3.08 3.31 8.18
N PHE A 158 2.60 4.49 7.77
CA PHE A 158 1.32 4.71 7.11
C PHE A 158 1.60 5.53 5.85
N ILE A 159 1.46 4.90 4.70
CA ILE A 159 1.89 5.45 3.40
C ILE A 159 0.71 5.49 2.43
N ILE A 160 0.65 6.53 1.60
CA ILE A 160 -0.13 6.59 0.36
C ILE A 160 0.87 6.58 -0.79
N ARG A 161 0.95 5.49 -1.56
CA ARG A 161 1.98 5.33 -2.60
C ARG A 161 1.47 4.72 -3.90
N ASN A 162 2.06 5.14 -5.01
CA ASN A 162 1.99 4.43 -6.29
C ASN A 162 3.35 3.77 -6.58
N ASP A 163 3.44 2.44 -6.46
CA ASP A 163 4.69 1.70 -6.66
C ASP A 163 5.21 1.69 -8.11
N LYS A 164 4.36 2.02 -9.09
CA LYS A 164 4.76 2.09 -10.52
C LYS A 164 5.27 3.47 -10.92
N VAL A 165 4.74 4.51 -10.30
CA VAL A 165 5.06 5.91 -10.61
C VAL A 165 6.11 6.46 -9.66
N GLY A 166 6.07 6.07 -8.38
CA GLY A 166 6.97 6.56 -7.34
C GLY A 166 6.47 7.80 -6.60
N ASP A 167 5.18 8.12 -6.69
CA ASP A 167 4.56 9.12 -5.83
C ASP A 167 4.31 8.54 -4.45
N GLU A 168 4.63 9.31 -3.41
CA GLU A 168 4.51 8.86 -2.02
C GLU A 168 4.14 10.03 -1.09
N ILE A 169 3.28 9.73 -0.10
CA ILE A 169 2.95 10.60 1.03
C ILE A 169 2.91 9.74 2.28
N ASP A 170 3.74 10.06 3.28
CA ASP A 170 3.95 9.13 4.39
C ASP A 170 3.83 9.78 5.78
N PHE A 171 3.56 8.88 6.73
CA PHE A 171 3.91 8.98 8.13
C PHE A 171 4.88 7.83 8.48
N GLU A 172 6.07 8.18 8.96
CA GLU A 172 7.09 7.23 9.40
C GLU A 172 7.33 7.34 10.92
N PHE A 173 7.22 6.20 11.61
CA PHE A 173 7.52 6.06 13.04
C PHE A 173 8.85 5.38 13.20
N VAL A 174 9.75 5.99 13.96
CA VAL A 174 11.10 5.46 14.15
C VAL A 174 11.31 5.15 15.62
N GLY A 175 11.72 3.94 15.98
CA GLY A 175 11.81 3.55 17.40
C GLY A 175 12.90 4.24 18.22
N ALA A 176 13.74 5.04 17.56
CA ALA A 176 14.59 6.04 18.21
C ALA A 176 13.80 7.17 18.89
N ASP A 177 12.59 7.48 18.41
CA ASP A 177 11.73 8.55 18.90
C ASP A 177 10.27 8.08 19.00
N LYS A 178 9.83 7.82 20.23
CA LYS A 178 8.47 7.33 20.54
C LYS A 178 7.48 8.47 20.77
N SER A 179 7.91 9.71 20.60
CA SER A 179 7.15 10.90 20.98
C SER A 179 6.75 11.78 19.80
N THR A 180 7.26 11.50 18.61
CA THR A 180 6.90 12.18 17.37
C THR A 180 6.67 11.17 16.25
N VAL A 181 6.05 11.64 15.17
CA VAL A 181 5.99 10.95 13.88
C VAL A 181 6.62 11.85 12.82
N GLN A 182 7.24 11.26 11.81
CA GLN A 182 7.83 11.98 10.69
C GLN A 182 6.82 12.01 9.53
N SER A 183 6.75 13.12 8.82
CA SER A 183 6.07 13.21 7.54
C SER A 183 7.10 13.38 6.44
N ASN A 184 6.84 12.77 5.28
CA ASN A 184 7.54 13.06 4.04
C ASN A 184 6.62 12.88 2.83
N TYR A 185 7.14 13.28 1.67
CA TYR A 185 6.51 13.01 0.38
C TYR A 185 7.58 12.94 -0.72
N TYR A 186 7.34 12.09 -1.72
CA TYR A 186 8.19 11.95 -2.90
C TYR A 186 7.36 12.07 -4.18
N TRP A 187 7.99 12.59 -5.22
CA TRP A 187 7.40 12.69 -6.55
C TRP A 187 8.23 11.87 -7.53
N HIS A 188 7.60 10.90 -8.17
CA HIS A 188 8.22 10.04 -9.18
C HIS A 188 9.58 9.42 -8.77
N ASP A 189 9.64 8.79 -7.59
CA ASP A 189 10.84 8.18 -6.98
C ASP A 189 12.03 9.16 -6.81
N GLN A 190 11.78 10.47 -6.88
CA GLN A 190 12.80 11.48 -6.57
C GLN A 190 12.93 11.63 -5.05
N LEU A 191 13.81 10.79 -4.49
CA LEU A 191 14.10 10.79 -3.07
C LEU A 191 14.77 12.10 -2.64
N ASP A 192 14.14 12.79 -1.70
CA ASP A 192 14.68 13.96 -1.03
C ASP A 192 14.50 13.80 0.49
N TYR A 193 15.55 13.29 1.13
CA TYR A 193 15.56 13.02 2.57
C TYR A 193 15.61 14.31 3.41
N THR A 194 15.77 15.49 2.81
CA THR A 194 15.81 16.77 3.52
C THR A 194 14.42 17.34 3.82
N LYS A 195 13.38 16.80 3.16
CA LYS A 195 11.98 17.26 3.30
C LYS A 195 11.26 16.69 4.52
N MET A 196 11.89 15.84 5.31
CA MET A 196 11.27 15.25 6.49
C MET A 196 10.91 16.34 7.52
N VAL A 197 9.69 16.28 8.04
CA VAL A 197 9.24 17.15 9.13
C VAL A 197 8.60 16.31 10.24
N LYS A 198 9.08 16.49 11.48
CA LYS A 198 8.50 15.86 12.68
C LYS A 198 7.22 16.58 13.13
N SER A 199 6.28 15.81 13.65
CA SER A 199 5.11 16.34 14.35
C SER A 199 5.49 17.06 15.64
N GLN A 200 4.50 17.72 16.25
CA GLN A 200 4.55 18.05 17.67
C GLN A 200 4.75 16.79 18.53
N VAL A 201 5.25 16.99 19.75
CA VAL A 201 5.34 15.91 20.74
C VAL A 201 3.93 15.43 21.10
N VAL A 202 3.74 14.11 21.02
CA VAL A 202 2.54 13.39 21.44
C VAL A 202 2.88 12.43 22.58
N SER A 203 1.86 11.80 23.16
CA SER A 203 2.10 10.68 24.08
C SER A 203 2.77 9.52 23.36
N ASP A 204 3.35 8.58 24.12
CA ASP A 204 4.12 7.46 23.59
C ASP A 204 3.36 6.71 22.47
N THR A 205 3.87 6.80 21.23
CA THR A 205 3.25 6.25 20.01
C THR A 205 3.23 4.73 20.00
N THR A 206 3.98 4.07 20.88
CA THR A 206 4.01 2.61 21.02
C THR A 206 3.00 2.08 22.03
N LYS A 207 2.47 2.97 22.89
CA LYS A 207 1.55 2.61 23.98
C LYS A 207 0.14 3.15 23.80
N ASN A 208 0.00 4.30 23.14
CA ASN A 208 -1.27 4.99 23.00
C ASN A 208 -1.69 4.99 21.54
N ASP A 209 -2.98 4.87 21.30
CA ASP A 209 -3.53 5.11 19.98
C ASP A 209 -3.60 6.60 19.71
N HIS A 210 -3.20 6.97 18.52
CA HIS A 210 -3.22 8.33 18.02
C HIS A 210 -3.98 8.36 16.71
N THR A 211 -4.55 9.52 16.39
CA THR A 211 -5.24 9.76 15.12
C THR A 211 -4.31 10.46 14.15
N TYR A 212 -3.93 9.78 13.08
CA TYR A 212 -3.08 10.31 12.01
C TYR A 212 -3.93 10.56 10.78
N GLN A 213 -3.87 11.77 10.23
CA GLN A 213 -4.63 12.14 9.05
C GLN A 213 -3.73 12.77 7.99
N ILE A 214 -3.92 12.29 6.76
CA ILE A 214 -3.39 12.88 5.53
C ILE A 214 -4.59 13.42 4.75
N GLN A 215 -4.67 14.73 4.58
CA GLN A 215 -5.56 15.35 3.60
C GLN A 215 -4.75 15.67 2.36
N TRP A 216 -5.02 14.98 1.27
CA TRP A 216 -4.34 15.14 -0.02
C TRP A 216 -5.34 15.62 -1.06
N THR A 217 -5.08 16.78 -1.66
CA THR A 217 -5.94 17.41 -2.66
C THR A 217 -5.10 17.77 -3.89
N PRO A 218 -5.70 18.21 -5.01
CA PRO A 218 -4.91 18.71 -6.14
C PRO A 218 -4.00 19.89 -5.80
N ASP A 219 -4.31 20.66 -4.74
CA ASP A 219 -3.63 21.91 -4.42
C ASP A 219 -2.69 21.81 -3.21
N GLN A 220 -2.91 20.87 -2.29
CA GLN A 220 -2.13 20.73 -1.07
C GLN A 220 -2.22 19.36 -0.40
N ILE A 221 -1.17 19.04 0.36
CA ILE A 221 -1.13 17.94 1.33
C ILE A 221 -1.06 18.53 2.74
N VAL A 222 -1.89 18.04 3.65
CA VAL A 222 -1.88 18.42 5.08
C VAL A 222 -1.74 17.17 5.94
N TRP A 223 -0.76 17.18 6.85
CA TRP A 223 -0.56 16.14 7.85
C TRP A 223 -1.04 16.65 9.21
N THR A 224 -1.82 15.80 9.88
CA THR A 224 -2.46 16.11 11.15
C THR A 224 -2.27 14.94 12.12
N VAL A 225 -1.94 15.24 13.37
CA VAL A 225 -1.90 14.26 14.47
C VAL A 225 -2.78 14.74 15.62
N ASP A 226 -3.71 13.91 16.05
CA ASP A 226 -4.70 14.20 17.10
C ASP A 226 -5.44 15.53 16.90
N GLY A 227 -5.80 15.82 15.65
CA GLY A 227 -6.50 17.05 15.27
C GLY A 227 -5.61 18.29 15.13
N ASN A 228 -4.31 18.19 15.40
CA ASN A 228 -3.36 19.29 15.21
C ASN A 228 -2.61 19.12 13.88
N ALA A 229 -2.94 19.96 12.91
CA ALA A 229 -2.19 20.05 11.66
C ALA A 229 -0.80 20.62 11.94
N PHE A 230 0.26 19.90 11.56
CA PHE A 230 1.65 20.31 11.81
C PHE A 230 2.44 20.56 10.52
N ARG A 231 1.93 20.11 9.38
CA ARG A 231 2.55 20.35 8.07
C ARG A 231 1.50 20.59 7.00
N THR A 232 1.77 21.56 6.14
CA THR A 232 1.06 21.77 4.87
C THR A 232 2.10 21.96 3.77
N VAL A 233 1.93 21.26 2.66
CA VAL A 233 2.72 21.44 1.43
C VAL A 233 1.75 21.85 0.34
N LYS A 234 1.89 23.05 -0.21
CA LYS A 234 1.09 23.47 -1.36
C LYS A 234 1.76 23.02 -2.65
N ARG A 235 0.98 22.56 -3.63
CA ARG A 235 1.47 22.24 -4.98
C ARG A 235 2.20 23.43 -5.60
N SER A 236 1.72 24.65 -5.39
CA SER A 236 2.38 25.86 -5.90
C SER A 236 3.80 26.06 -5.36
N GLU A 237 4.11 25.53 -4.18
CA GLU A 237 5.42 25.61 -3.53
C GLU A 237 6.38 24.50 -4.01
N THR A 238 5.92 23.54 -4.83
CA THR A 238 6.73 22.45 -5.38
C THR A 238 7.18 22.67 -6.83
N TRP A 239 7.01 23.89 -7.36
CA TRP A 239 7.48 24.24 -8.70
C TRP A 239 9.01 24.14 -8.79
N ASP A 240 9.48 23.29 -9.69
CA ASP A 240 10.90 23.17 -10.02
C ASP A 240 11.17 23.89 -11.34
N ALA A 241 11.83 25.04 -11.27
CA ALA A 241 12.11 25.86 -12.46
C ALA A 241 13.05 25.18 -13.47
N GLY A 242 13.91 24.25 -13.01
CA GLY A 242 14.84 23.53 -13.88
C GLY A 242 14.14 22.53 -14.80
N SER A 243 13.13 21.85 -14.29
CA SER A 243 12.32 20.87 -15.02
C SER A 243 11.01 21.44 -15.57
N GLY A 244 10.57 22.61 -15.10
CA GLY A 244 9.32 23.23 -15.55
C GLY A 244 8.07 22.46 -15.13
N THR A 245 8.13 21.75 -14.00
CA THR A 245 7.01 20.96 -13.47
C THR A 245 6.84 21.14 -11.96
N PHE A 246 5.65 20.81 -11.47
CA PHE A 246 5.39 20.69 -10.04
C PHE A 246 5.81 19.29 -9.57
N LYS A 247 6.74 19.22 -8.64
CA LYS A 247 7.14 17.96 -7.99
C LYS A 247 6.18 17.64 -6.85
N TYR A 248 4.93 17.37 -7.21
CA TYR A 248 3.82 17.16 -6.29
C TYR A 248 3.16 15.80 -6.58
N PRO A 249 2.93 14.94 -5.57
CA PRO A 249 2.25 13.66 -5.76
C PRO A 249 0.86 13.87 -6.35
N ASP A 250 0.62 13.35 -7.56
CA ASP A 250 -0.64 13.52 -8.29
C ASP A 250 -1.16 12.26 -8.99
N SER A 251 -0.47 11.14 -8.87
CA SER A 251 -0.90 9.85 -9.41
C SER A 251 -1.78 9.05 -8.44
N GLU A 252 -2.75 8.31 -8.98
CA GLU A 252 -3.57 7.37 -8.21
C GLU A 252 -2.70 6.38 -7.43
N SER A 253 -2.96 6.18 -6.14
CA SER A 253 -2.08 5.52 -5.18
C SER A 253 -2.85 4.55 -4.28
N TYR A 254 -2.17 3.75 -3.47
CA TYR A 254 -2.78 2.87 -2.48
C TYR A 254 -2.37 3.26 -1.07
N VAL A 255 -3.28 3.04 -0.11
CA VAL A 255 -2.99 3.21 1.30
C VAL A 255 -2.38 1.93 1.83
N SER A 256 -1.23 2.02 2.48
CA SER A 256 -0.57 0.89 3.13
C SER A 256 -0.16 1.21 4.57
N PHE A 257 -0.06 0.15 5.36
CA PHE A 257 0.60 0.18 6.65
C PHE A 257 1.70 -0.87 6.67
N SER A 258 2.82 -0.59 7.32
CA SER A 258 3.88 -1.57 7.48
C SER A 258 4.57 -1.53 8.83
N ILE A 259 5.31 -2.60 9.13
CA ILE A 259 6.37 -2.62 10.14
C ILE A 259 7.58 -3.33 9.53
N TRP A 260 8.78 -2.77 9.68
CA TRP A 260 9.99 -3.27 9.02
C TRP A 260 11.28 -2.96 9.80
N ASP A 261 12.37 -3.65 9.42
CA ASP A 261 13.70 -3.52 10.01
C ASP A 261 14.57 -2.54 9.22
N GLY A 262 14.49 -1.26 9.60
CA GLY A 262 15.36 -0.22 9.06
C GLY A 262 16.80 -0.31 9.56
N GLY A 263 17.02 -0.94 10.71
CA GLY A 263 18.34 -1.13 11.30
C GLY A 263 19.25 -2.08 10.51
N SER A 264 18.67 -2.96 9.68
CA SER A 264 19.39 -3.85 8.75
C SER A 264 19.49 -3.30 7.32
N GLY A 265 19.07 -2.05 7.09
CA GLY A 265 19.12 -1.37 5.80
C GLY A 265 20.50 -0.81 5.44
N ALA A 266 20.55 0.05 4.41
CA ALA A 266 21.75 0.82 4.10
C ALA A 266 22.16 1.70 5.29
N GLN A 267 23.45 2.08 5.39
CA GLN A 267 23.97 2.78 6.57
C GLN A 267 23.15 4.03 6.95
N GLY A 268 22.79 4.88 5.96
CA GLY A 268 21.96 6.07 6.22
C GLY A 268 20.56 5.73 6.74
N THR A 269 19.93 4.67 6.23
CA THR A 269 18.63 4.17 6.71
C THR A 269 18.75 3.62 8.12
N ALA A 270 19.80 2.84 8.41
CA ALA A 270 20.05 2.30 9.73
C ALA A 270 20.29 3.42 10.76
N ASP A 271 21.08 4.43 10.39
CA ASP A 271 21.35 5.60 11.25
C ASP A 271 20.07 6.40 11.51
N TRP A 272 19.28 6.67 10.47
CA TRP A 272 17.97 7.31 10.59
C TRP A 272 17.03 6.51 11.50
N ALA A 273 17.01 5.18 11.37
CA ALA A 273 16.18 4.30 12.17
C ALA A 273 16.63 4.20 13.65
N GLY A 274 17.81 4.75 14.00
CA GLY A 274 18.38 4.67 15.34
C GLY A 274 19.25 3.45 15.60
N GLY A 275 19.87 2.91 14.55
CA GLY A 275 20.77 1.77 14.58
C GLY A 275 20.06 0.41 14.58
N PRO A 276 20.78 -0.69 14.90
CA PRO A 276 20.24 -2.04 14.87
C PRO A 276 19.15 -2.30 15.93
N ILE A 277 18.21 -3.19 15.59
CA ILE A 277 17.15 -3.63 16.49
C ILE A 277 17.69 -4.26 17.77
N GLN A 278 17.24 -3.73 18.92
CA GLN A 278 17.44 -4.31 20.23
C GLN A 278 16.36 -5.34 20.51
N TRP A 279 16.54 -6.57 20.00
CA TRP A 279 15.55 -7.66 20.03
C TRP A 279 14.95 -7.97 21.41
N GLY A 280 15.67 -7.66 22.51
CA GLY A 280 15.15 -7.81 23.88
C GLY A 280 14.08 -6.78 24.29
N GLN A 281 13.83 -5.75 23.47
CA GLN A 281 12.81 -4.71 23.69
C GLN A 281 11.48 -5.02 22.98
N GLY A 282 11.37 -6.19 22.35
CA GLY A 282 10.12 -6.67 21.79
C GLY A 282 9.06 -6.95 22.87
N PRO A 283 7.82 -7.26 22.46
CA PRO A 283 7.38 -7.51 21.09
C PRO A 283 7.30 -6.22 20.25
N PHE A 284 7.52 -6.35 18.94
CA PHE A 284 7.43 -5.26 17.96
C PHE A 284 6.14 -5.42 17.16
N VAL A 285 5.07 -4.77 17.61
CA VAL A 285 3.73 -4.94 17.03
C VAL A 285 3.10 -3.58 16.78
N ALA A 286 2.91 -3.24 15.49
CA ALA A 286 2.09 -2.11 15.10
C ALA A 286 0.61 -2.54 15.11
N GLY A 287 -0.27 -1.67 15.59
CA GLY A 287 -1.70 -1.96 15.73
C GLY A 287 -2.56 -0.87 15.09
N ILE A 288 -3.53 -1.26 14.27
CA ILE A 288 -4.43 -0.36 13.56
C ILE A 288 -5.85 -0.70 13.98
N LYS A 289 -6.51 0.26 14.64
CA LYS A 289 -7.88 0.13 15.11
C LYS A 289 -8.89 0.37 14.01
N SER A 290 -8.72 1.47 13.29
CA SER A 290 -9.65 1.88 12.25
C SER A 290 -9.00 2.80 11.24
N ILE A 291 -9.60 2.86 10.06
CA ILE A 291 -9.27 3.82 9.02
C ILE A 291 -10.55 4.36 8.38
N ASP A 292 -10.61 5.68 8.23
CA ASP A 292 -11.64 6.40 7.48
C ASP A 292 -11.02 6.97 6.21
N ILE A 293 -11.62 6.68 5.06
CA ILE A 293 -11.19 7.16 3.75
C ILE A 293 -12.35 7.96 3.15
N ASP A 294 -12.15 9.26 2.99
CA ASP A 294 -13.05 10.15 2.27
C ASP A 294 -12.44 10.53 0.91
N CYS A 295 -12.99 9.96 -0.16
CA CYS A 295 -12.48 10.16 -1.51
C CYS A 295 -12.72 11.59 -1.99
N TYR A 296 -11.74 12.19 -2.66
CA TYR A 296 -11.92 13.52 -3.26
C TYR A 296 -12.89 13.48 -4.45
N TYR A 297 -12.67 12.54 -5.37
CA TYR A 297 -13.57 12.29 -6.49
C TYR A 297 -14.71 11.35 -6.08
N LYS A 298 -15.94 11.70 -6.46
CA LYS A 298 -17.11 10.85 -6.22
C LYS A 298 -17.20 9.79 -7.31
N GLY A 299 -17.19 8.53 -6.89
CA GLY A 299 -17.56 7.38 -7.71
C GLY A 299 -16.47 6.90 -8.66
N ASN A 300 -16.01 5.67 -8.44
CA ASN A 300 -16.15 4.65 -9.46
C ASN A 300 -16.79 3.45 -8.75
N GLU A 301 -18.11 3.31 -8.83
CA GLU A 301 -18.76 2.03 -8.50
C GLU A 301 -18.40 1.04 -9.60
N THR A 302 -17.13 0.62 -9.65
CA THR A 302 -16.71 -0.50 -10.46
C THR A 302 -16.89 -1.77 -9.65
N THR A 303 -17.97 -2.47 -9.99
CA THR A 303 -18.05 -3.93 -9.87
C THR A 303 -16.90 -4.53 -10.65
N TYR A 304 -16.00 -5.25 -9.97
CA TYR A 304 -15.13 -6.20 -10.65
C TYR A 304 -15.53 -7.62 -10.24
N THR A 305 -15.74 -8.45 -11.26
CA THR A 305 -15.93 -9.90 -11.13
C THR A 305 -14.62 -10.56 -11.52
N PRO A 306 -14.07 -11.50 -10.74
CA PRO A 306 -12.82 -12.18 -11.08
C PRO A 306 -13.04 -13.14 -12.27
N PRO A 307 -12.33 -13.02 -13.41
CA PRO A 307 -12.33 -14.03 -14.45
C PRO A 307 -11.38 -15.17 -14.05
N GLY A 308 -11.96 -16.35 -13.83
CA GLY A 308 -11.26 -17.58 -13.44
C GLY A 308 -12.17 -18.80 -13.24
N SER A 309 -13.51 -18.63 -13.22
CA SER A 309 -14.47 -19.75 -13.34
C SER A 309 -14.93 -20.04 -14.78
N SER A 310 -14.37 -19.39 -15.79
CA SER A 310 -14.62 -19.74 -17.20
C SER A 310 -13.69 -20.88 -17.64
N GLY A 311 -13.80 -22.00 -16.95
CA GLY A 311 -13.29 -23.30 -17.36
C GLY A 311 -14.45 -24.28 -17.33
N GLY A 312 -15.17 -24.36 -18.44
CA GLY A 312 -16.31 -25.25 -18.62
C GLY A 312 -17.39 -24.62 -19.48
N ASP A 313 -17.09 -24.42 -20.75
CA ASP A 313 -18.06 -24.67 -21.82
C ASP A 313 -17.23 -25.33 -22.92
N ASP A 314 -16.98 -26.62 -22.71
CA ASP A 314 -16.60 -27.51 -23.80
C ASP A 314 -17.79 -27.52 -24.77
N ASP A 315 -17.48 -27.24 -26.03
CA ASP A 315 -18.34 -27.54 -27.17
C ASP A 315 -18.79 -29.00 -27.09
N ASP A 316 -20.07 -29.25 -26.76
CA ASP A 316 -20.73 -30.50 -27.06
C ASP A 316 -22.00 -30.23 -27.88
N ASP A 317 -21.86 -30.55 -29.16
CA ASP A 317 -22.94 -30.84 -30.08
C ASP A 317 -24.02 -31.71 -29.42
N ASP A 318 -25.26 -31.22 -29.33
CA ASP A 318 -26.41 -32.12 -29.49
C ASP A 318 -27.48 -31.52 -30.40
N LYS A 319 -27.60 -32.14 -31.56
CA LYS A 319 -28.71 -32.01 -32.49
C LYS A 319 -29.96 -32.54 -31.81
N SER A 320 -30.94 -31.68 -31.61
CA SER A 320 -32.32 -32.13 -31.66
C SER A 320 -33.20 -31.14 -32.42
N SER A 321 -33.52 -31.58 -33.63
CA SER A 321 -34.53 -31.07 -34.52
C SER A 321 -35.90 -30.95 -33.84
N THR A 322 -36.53 -29.79 -33.92
CA THR A 322 -37.98 -29.70 -34.15
C THR A 322 -38.27 -28.48 -35.02
N ALA A 323 -38.76 -28.76 -36.23
CA ALA A 323 -39.35 -27.81 -37.13
C ALA A 323 -40.85 -27.68 -36.83
N SER A 324 -41.38 -26.47 -36.83
CA SER A 324 -42.74 -26.09 -37.25
C SER A 324 -42.73 -24.55 -37.28
N ASP A 325 -42.53 -23.95 -38.45
CA ASP A 325 -43.57 -23.57 -39.44
C ASP A 325 -44.10 -22.17 -39.12
N ASP A 326 -43.78 -21.26 -40.06
CA ASP A 326 -44.32 -19.93 -40.22
C ASP A 326 -45.85 -19.96 -40.43
N ASP A 327 -46.54 -18.91 -39.99
CA ASP A 327 -47.59 -18.27 -40.80
C ASP A 327 -47.92 -16.87 -40.25
N ASP A 328 -47.81 -15.89 -41.15
CA ASP A 328 -48.28 -14.52 -41.06
C ASP A 328 -49.81 -14.43 -40.88
N GLU A 329 -50.32 -13.39 -40.23
CA GLU A 329 -51.29 -12.48 -40.88
C GLU A 329 -51.51 -11.18 -40.09
N ASP A 330 -51.58 -10.11 -40.88
CA ASP A 330 -51.72 -8.69 -40.55
C ASP A 330 -53.20 -8.27 -40.56
N GLU A 331 -53.50 -7.19 -39.82
CA GLU A 331 -54.43 -6.09 -40.15
C GLU A 331 -55.20 -5.51 -38.94
N SER A 332 -54.76 -4.31 -38.55
CA SER A 332 -55.53 -3.06 -38.59
C SER A 332 -57.03 -3.07 -38.25
N SER A 333 -57.43 -2.29 -37.23
CA SER A 333 -58.10 -0.99 -37.46
C SER A 333 -58.68 -0.33 -36.19
N THR A 334 -58.24 0.92 -35.98
CA THR A 334 -59.01 2.14 -35.63
C THR A 334 -60.07 2.15 -34.50
N ASP A 335 -59.80 3.02 -33.51
CA ASP A 335 -60.42 4.35 -33.31
C ASP A 335 -61.12 4.68 -31.97
N LYS A 336 -60.81 5.90 -31.53
CA LYS A 336 -61.59 6.89 -30.75
C LYS A 336 -61.78 6.79 -29.22
N SER A 337 -61.05 7.70 -28.56
CA SER A 337 -61.55 8.94 -27.91
C SER A 337 -62.54 8.85 -26.74
N SER A 338 -62.14 9.47 -25.61
CA SER A 338 -62.81 10.55 -24.81
C SER A 338 -62.40 10.38 -23.32
N LYS A 339 -61.72 11.32 -22.64
CA LYS A 339 -62.26 12.56 -21.99
C LYS A 339 -63.39 12.25 -20.98
N ASP A 340 -63.45 12.70 -19.72
CA ASP A 340 -62.82 13.77 -18.95
C ASP A 340 -63.17 13.58 -17.44
N ASP A 341 -62.41 14.26 -16.54
CA ASP A 341 -62.78 14.87 -15.22
C ASP A 341 -63.31 13.99 -14.05
N ASP A 342 -63.17 14.29 -12.74
CA ASP A 342 -62.84 15.47 -11.92
C ASP A 342 -62.50 14.92 -10.49
N LYS A 343 -61.43 15.32 -9.78
CA LYS A 343 -61.27 16.48 -8.86
C LYS A 343 -61.81 16.32 -7.42
N SER A 344 -60.94 16.73 -6.47
CA SER A 344 -61.20 17.51 -5.23
C SER A 344 -60.47 16.94 -4.00
N SER A 345 -59.96 17.68 -3.01
CA SER A 345 -59.33 19.00 -2.82
C SER A 345 -59.08 19.18 -1.30
N SER A 346 -58.35 20.24 -0.94
CA SER A 346 -58.20 20.92 0.38
C SER A 346 -57.13 20.36 1.34
N ASP A 347 -56.03 21.07 1.62
CA ASP A 347 -55.79 22.38 2.30
C ASP A 347 -55.95 22.35 3.83
N LYS A 348 -54.85 22.60 4.57
CA LYS A 348 -54.64 23.85 5.36
C LYS A 348 -53.36 23.88 6.23
N THR A 349 -52.83 25.09 6.25
CA THR A 349 -51.83 25.82 7.08
C THR A 349 -51.98 25.82 8.61
N SER A 350 -50.84 25.98 9.33
CA SER A 350 -50.54 27.00 10.41
C SER A 350 -49.19 26.66 11.09
N LYS A 351 -48.13 27.49 11.07
CA LYS A 351 -47.77 28.70 11.88
C LYS A 351 -47.43 28.51 13.38
N ASP A 352 -46.18 28.93 13.68
CA ASP A 352 -45.61 29.59 14.87
C ASP A 352 -45.49 28.87 16.24
N ASN A 353 -44.26 28.78 16.76
CA ASN A 353 -43.89 29.58 17.94
C ASN A 353 -42.37 29.68 18.23
N ASP A 354 -42.05 30.88 18.70
CA ASP A 354 -40.81 31.54 19.08
C ASP A 354 -40.36 31.15 20.51
N LYS A 355 -39.04 31.05 20.78
CA LYS A 355 -38.44 31.61 22.02
C LYS A 355 -36.91 31.71 22.00
N SER A 356 -36.45 32.93 21.70
CA SER A 356 -35.39 33.72 22.37
C SER A 356 -34.59 33.11 23.54
N SER A 357 -33.26 33.26 23.48
CA SER A 357 -32.50 34.01 24.51
C SER A 357 -31.32 34.79 23.91
N LYS A 358 -31.29 36.10 24.21
CA LYS A 358 -30.22 37.08 23.98
C LYS A 358 -29.37 37.23 25.24
N HIS A 359 -28.08 37.55 25.07
CA HIS A 359 -27.28 38.59 25.78
C HIS A 359 -25.79 38.28 25.55
N SER A 360 -24.81 39.20 25.59
CA SER A 360 -24.59 40.58 25.14
C SER A 360 -23.09 40.84 25.38
N SER A 361 -22.44 41.56 24.47
CA SER A 361 -21.28 42.47 24.63
C SER A 361 -20.41 42.41 25.90
N SER A 362 -19.08 42.40 25.72
CA SER A 362 -18.21 43.54 26.10
C SER A 362 -16.74 43.26 25.78
N ASP A 363 -16.11 44.27 25.18
CA ASP A 363 -14.67 44.51 25.12
C ASP A 363 -14.02 44.54 26.51
N GLU A 364 -12.74 44.18 26.61
CA GLU A 364 -11.70 45.05 27.21
C GLU A 364 -10.29 44.49 27.02
N GLU A 365 -9.39 45.41 26.64
CA GLU A 365 -7.93 45.28 26.69
C GLU A 365 -7.43 45.08 28.12
N SER A 366 -6.27 44.44 28.29
CA SER A 366 -5.29 44.95 29.25
C SER A 366 -3.86 44.75 28.76
N ASP A 367 -3.20 45.88 28.69
CA ASP A 367 -1.81 46.19 28.40
C ASP A 367 -0.95 45.82 29.63
N SER A 368 0.25 45.25 29.45
CA SER A 368 1.36 45.48 30.39
C SER A 368 2.73 45.27 29.72
N LYS A 369 3.50 46.34 29.81
CA LYS A 369 4.88 46.57 29.36
C LYS A 369 5.88 46.04 30.39
N ASP A 370 7.03 45.57 29.91
CA ASP A 370 8.38 46.06 30.24
C ASP A 370 9.39 45.17 29.50
N ALA A 371 10.10 45.64 28.47
CA ALA A 371 11.26 46.55 28.47
C ALA A 371 12.61 45.84 28.70
N SER A 372 13.48 46.05 27.72
CA SER A 372 14.84 45.52 27.56
C SER A 372 15.91 46.26 28.36
N SER A 373 17.08 45.64 28.51
CA SER A 373 18.43 46.23 28.32
C SER A 373 19.45 45.10 28.54
N ASP A 374 20.32 44.80 27.55
CA ASP A 374 21.73 45.23 27.43
C ASP A 374 22.63 44.59 28.52
N GLN A 375 23.85 44.07 28.29
CA GLN A 375 24.90 44.41 27.33
C GLN A 375 26.09 43.40 27.43
N SER A 376 26.94 43.40 26.38
CA SER A 376 28.43 43.22 26.36
C SER A 376 29.06 41.85 26.67
N SER A 377 29.73 41.21 25.69
CA SER A 377 31.20 41.22 25.36
C SER A 377 31.90 40.00 26.02
N GLU A 378 32.86 39.26 25.48
CA GLU A 378 34.09 39.44 24.66
C GLU A 378 34.40 38.06 24.02
N ASP A 379 34.80 37.97 22.74
CA ASP A 379 36.18 37.90 22.23
C ASP A 379 36.82 36.49 22.26
N LEU A 380 37.22 35.98 21.08
CA LEU A 380 38.60 35.56 20.74
C LEU A 380 38.65 34.63 19.51
N SER A 381 39.57 34.99 18.63
CA SER A 381 40.02 34.38 17.40
C SER A 381 40.88 33.13 17.61
N ASP A 382 40.97 32.27 16.61
CA ASP A 382 42.22 31.96 15.86
C ASP A 382 42.07 30.68 15.02
N GLU A 383 42.21 30.83 13.69
CA GLU A 383 42.86 29.82 12.84
C GLU A 383 44.40 29.93 13.01
N PRO A 384 45.20 28.93 12.63
CA PRO A 384 45.69 28.92 11.23
C PRO A 384 45.88 27.53 10.59
N GLU A 385 46.29 27.62 9.33
CA GLU A 385 46.35 26.70 8.20
C GLU A 385 47.44 25.59 8.20
N SER A 386 47.22 24.62 7.30
CA SER A 386 48.11 24.00 6.27
C SER A 386 49.47 23.35 6.60
N ASP A 387 49.64 22.10 6.17
CA ASP A 387 50.63 21.55 5.19
C ASP A 387 50.48 20.00 5.18
N ASP A 388 50.01 19.34 4.13
CA ASP A 388 50.70 18.87 2.89
C ASP A 388 51.98 18.04 3.12
N SER A 389 51.92 16.74 2.81
CA SER A 389 52.95 16.06 2.02
C SER A 389 52.57 14.61 1.67
N VAL A 390 52.70 14.36 0.37
CA VAL A 390 52.65 13.13 -0.43
C VAL A 390 53.69 12.09 0.00
N ASP A 391 53.39 10.80 -0.17
CA ASP A 391 54.36 9.81 -0.67
C ASP A 391 53.62 8.62 -1.36
N GLU A 392 53.91 8.46 -2.64
CA GLU A 392 53.68 7.23 -3.42
C GLU A 392 54.75 6.19 -3.07
N GLU A 393 54.40 4.91 -3.08
CA GLU A 393 55.34 3.83 -3.39
C GLU A 393 54.61 2.71 -4.16
N THR A 394 55.40 1.98 -4.92
CA THR A 394 55.09 1.42 -6.23
C THR A 394 55.11 -0.12 -6.25
N GLY A 395 54.54 -0.69 -7.31
CA GLY A 395 54.83 -2.04 -7.83
C GLY A 395 53.90 -3.16 -7.34
N SER A 396 53.62 -4.23 -8.09
CA SER A 396 53.94 -4.66 -9.44
C SER A 396 53.06 -5.88 -9.71
N SER A 397 52.69 -6.07 -10.98
CA SER A 397 52.06 -7.23 -11.59
C SER A 397 52.80 -8.55 -11.35
N GLU A 398 52.05 -9.65 -11.19
CA GLU A 398 52.41 -10.99 -11.70
C GLU A 398 51.14 -11.70 -12.22
N ASP A 399 51.14 -11.96 -13.53
CA ASP A 399 50.31 -12.95 -14.23
C ASP A 399 50.84 -14.36 -13.93
N LEU A 400 49.95 -15.36 -13.74
CA LEU A 400 50.21 -16.75 -14.14
C LEU A 400 48.91 -17.47 -14.54
N ASP A 401 49.05 -18.16 -15.67
CA ASP A 401 48.09 -18.86 -16.51
C ASP A 401 47.34 -20.06 -15.91
N GLU A 402 46.11 -20.19 -16.41
CA GLU A 402 45.49 -21.38 -17.04
C GLU A 402 45.69 -22.78 -16.44
N SER A 403 44.57 -23.37 -15.96
CA SER A 403 44.29 -24.79 -16.16
C SER A 403 42.79 -25.05 -16.26
N SER A 404 42.40 -25.60 -17.40
CA SER A 404 41.13 -26.27 -17.70
C SER A 404 40.81 -27.42 -16.73
N ASP A 405 39.55 -27.55 -16.29
CA ASP A 405 38.64 -28.57 -16.83
C ASP A 405 37.33 -28.74 -16.01
N THR A 406 36.32 -29.20 -16.73
CA THR A 406 35.13 -29.96 -16.31
C THR A 406 33.93 -29.25 -15.66
N SER A 407 32.89 -29.19 -16.50
CA SER A 407 31.46 -29.13 -16.19
C SER A 407 31.06 -29.96 -14.96
N SER A 408 30.36 -29.31 -14.03
CA SER A 408 29.35 -30.00 -13.22
C SER A 408 28.17 -29.06 -12.99
N SER A 409 27.09 -29.30 -13.72
CA SER A 409 25.81 -28.65 -13.54
C SER A 409 25.25 -29.03 -12.17
N THR A 410 25.47 -28.19 -11.18
CA THR A 410 24.75 -28.29 -9.91
C THR A 410 23.48 -27.44 -10.08
N LEU A 411 22.35 -28.12 -10.31
CA LEU A 411 21.03 -27.53 -10.30
C LEU A 411 20.80 -26.88 -8.93
N LEU A 412 20.87 -25.55 -8.87
CA LEU A 412 20.40 -24.76 -7.74
C LEU A 412 18.87 -24.85 -7.73
N THR A 413 18.33 -25.71 -6.87
CA THR A 413 16.95 -25.64 -6.43
C THR A 413 16.76 -24.32 -5.68
N ALA A 414 16.27 -23.29 -6.37
CA ALA A 414 15.77 -22.10 -5.70
C ALA A 414 14.53 -22.50 -4.91
N SER A 415 14.62 -22.50 -3.58
CA SER A 415 13.45 -22.67 -2.73
C SER A 415 12.55 -21.44 -2.84
N LEU A 416 11.24 -21.63 -2.69
CA LEU A 416 10.25 -20.54 -2.66
C LEU A 416 10.66 -19.38 -1.72
N SER A 417 11.42 -19.68 -0.66
CA SER A 417 11.96 -18.67 0.28
C SER A 417 12.89 -17.63 -0.37
N ALA A 418 13.62 -17.98 -1.43
CA ALA A 418 14.53 -17.04 -2.10
C ALA A 418 13.79 -16.02 -2.98
N VAL A 419 12.64 -16.41 -3.55
CA VAL A 419 11.76 -15.51 -4.32
C VAL A 419 11.02 -14.56 -3.36
N VAL A 420 10.62 -15.05 -2.18
CA VAL A 420 9.99 -14.26 -1.11
C VAL A 420 10.95 -13.19 -0.54
N ALA A 421 12.23 -13.52 -0.36
CA ALA A 421 13.23 -12.57 0.12
C ALA A 421 13.49 -11.39 -0.85
N ALA A 422 13.39 -11.64 -2.17
CA ALA A 422 13.53 -10.60 -3.20
C ALA A 422 12.25 -9.75 -3.38
N MET A 423 11.11 -10.18 -2.84
CA MET A 423 9.87 -9.39 -2.78
C MET A 423 9.86 -8.42 -1.60
N ALA A 424 10.38 -8.82 -0.43
CA ALA A 424 10.44 -7.96 0.75
C ALA A 424 11.43 -6.78 0.61
N ALA A 425 12.49 -6.93 -0.20
CA ALA A 425 13.51 -5.89 -0.37
C ALA A 425 13.11 -4.76 -1.32
N ALA A 426 12.06 -4.94 -2.14
CA ALA A 426 11.59 -3.92 -3.09
C ALA A 426 10.45 -3.05 -2.53
N CYS A 427 9.82 -3.47 -1.43
CA CYS A 427 8.76 -2.71 -0.74
C CYS A 427 9.28 -1.90 0.47
N ALA A 428 10.60 -1.74 0.59
CA ALA A 428 11.27 -1.04 1.69
C ALA A 428 12.16 0.12 1.20
N PHE A 429 11.83 0.73 0.06
CA PHE A 429 12.54 1.89 -0.49
C PHE A 429 11.59 3.00 -0.89
#